data_AF-A0A3A4XNM7-F1
#
_entry.id   AF-A0A3A4XNM7-F1
#
_cell.length_a   1.000
_cell.length_b   1.000
_cell.length_c   1.000
_cell.angle_alpha   90.00
_cell.angle_beta   90.00
_cell.angle_gamma   90.00
#
_symmetry.space_group_name_H-M   'P 1'
#
loop_
_entity.id
_entity.type
_entity.pdbx_description
1 polymer ?
#
loop_
_entity_poly.entity_id
_entity_poly.type
_entity_poly.pdbx_seq_one_letter_code
_entity_poly.pdbx_strand_id
1 'polypeptide(L)'
;MWVRCLLYPAILFLLSFQPPPALSQSRPKYLTEPGVKWNNGRLSGELKDVPVSGVLRDLLQGRDFGCTVSGVLPGNISLRFENITSEELIRKIIRNNRYNYTLIVGGADSANGGVAAVSELTIYQGEAIVRFTRVPARIERPLRQSSMTGEPSFNYANDNQAVQTSKAPPADIEQLDQEIKSFIDQMLASGKISREEYQQILAEMNRDKNGPSTSP
;
A
#
# COMPACT_ATOMS: atom_id res chain seq x y z
N MET A 1 7.62 17.05 56.42
CA MET A 1 8.55 16.61 55.34
C MET A 1 7.91 15.51 54.46
N TRP A 2 6.62 15.62 54.10
CA TRP A 2 5.85 14.53 53.46
C TRP A 2 4.97 14.96 52.26
N VAL A 3 5.17 16.19 51.74
CA VAL A 3 4.27 16.76 50.71
C VAL A 3 4.86 16.67 49.28
N ARG A 4 6.09 16.16 49.11
CA ARG A 4 6.79 16.14 47.81
C ARG A 4 6.66 14.84 47.01
N CYS A 5 5.99 13.81 47.53
CA CYS A 5 5.93 12.48 46.87
C CYS A 5 4.69 12.23 46.00
N LEU A 6 3.70 13.13 45.98
CA LEU A 6 2.44 12.89 45.25
C LEU A 6 2.37 13.55 43.85
N LEU A 7 3.37 14.34 43.44
CA LEU A 7 3.36 15.02 42.14
C LEU A 7 3.87 14.16 40.97
N TYR A 8 4.64 13.10 41.24
CA TYR A 8 5.22 12.26 40.19
C TYR A 8 4.23 11.38 39.41
N PRO A 9 3.23 10.71 40.02
CA PRO A 9 2.34 9.83 39.25
C PRO A 9 1.39 10.61 38.33
N ALA A 10 1.03 11.85 38.68
CA ALA A 10 0.17 12.68 37.86
C ALA A 10 0.83 13.11 36.54
N ILE A 11 2.15 13.36 36.55
CA ILE A 11 2.91 13.76 35.35
C ILE A 11 3.12 12.56 34.41
N LEU A 12 3.34 11.36 34.95
CA LEU A 12 3.45 10.14 34.15
C LEU A 12 2.12 9.77 33.46
N PHE A 13 0.98 9.99 34.12
CA PHE A 13 -0.34 9.75 33.52
C PHE A 13 -0.66 10.73 32.38
N LEU A 14 -0.22 11.99 32.49
CA LEU A 14 -0.35 12.99 31.42
C LEU A 14 0.55 12.70 30.21
N LEU A 15 1.71 12.07 30.40
CA LEU A 15 2.59 11.66 29.29
C LEU A 15 2.08 10.42 28.56
N SER A 16 1.29 9.55 29.19
CA SER A 16 0.67 8.41 28.51
C SER A 16 -0.52 8.77 27.59
N PHE A 17 -1.04 9.99 27.70
CA PHE A 17 -2.08 10.54 26.83
C PHE A 17 -1.49 11.38 25.69
N GLN A 18 -0.36 10.98 25.11
CA GLN A 18 -0.03 11.47 23.77
C GLN A 18 -1.05 10.85 22.81
N PRO A 19 -1.94 11.65 22.19
CA PRO A 19 -2.79 11.12 21.14
C PRO A 19 -1.88 10.47 20.09
N PRO A 20 -2.25 9.29 19.54
CA PRO A 20 -1.50 8.70 18.46
C PRO A 20 -1.30 9.79 17.40
N PRO A 21 -0.09 9.91 16.81
CA PRO A 21 0.17 10.94 15.82
C PRO A 21 -0.95 10.83 14.79
N ALA A 22 -1.80 11.86 14.72
CA ALA A 22 -2.87 11.90 13.76
C ALA A 22 -2.19 11.61 12.43
N LEU A 23 -2.63 10.53 11.75
CA LEU A 23 -2.26 10.28 10.36
C LEU A 23 -2.78 11.50 9.61
N SER A 24 -1.91 12.51 9.53
CA SER A 24 -2.13 13.73 8.78
C SER A 24 -2.34 13.23 7.37
N GLN A 25 -3.62 13.12 6.98
CA GLN A 25 -4.01 12.95 5.60
C GLN A 25 -3.58 14.24 4.92
N SER A 26 -2.30 14.30 4.53
CA SER A 26 -1.73 15.45 3.86
C SER A 26 -2.55 15.61 2.59
N ARG A 27 -3.33 16.69 2.49
CA ARG A 27 -4.02 16.99 1.24
C ARG A 27 -2.98 16.99 0.12
N PRO A 28 -3.30 16.44 -1.07
CA PRO A 28 -2.37 16.44 -2.19
C PRO A 28 -1.92 17.88 -2.40
N LYS A 29 -0.62 18.14 -2.32
CA LYS A 29 -0.08 19.50 -2.26
C LYS A 29 0.18 20.06 -3.65
N TYR A 30 0.69 19.21 -4.53
CA TYR A 30 1.24 19.56 -5.84
C TYR A 30 0.19 19.41 -6.96
N LEU A 31 -0.79 18.52 -6.80
CA LEU A 31 -1.90 18.37 -7.75
C LEU A 31 -3.08 19.31 -7.50
N THR A 32 -3.05 20.09 -6.41
CA THR A 32 -4.05 21.13 -6.11
C THR A 32 -3.61 22.54 -6.48
N GLU A 33 -2.40 22.70 -7.03
CA GLU A 33 -1.94 24.00 -7.51
C GLU A 33 -2.83 24.49 -8.67
N PRO A 34 -3.03 25.82 -8.82
CA PRO A 34 -3.97 26.39 -9.80
C PRO A 34 -3.67 26.02 -11.27
N GLY A 35 -2.50 25.43 -11.55
CA GLY A 35 -2.10 24.94 -12.86
C GLY A 35 -2.57 23.53 -13.22
N VAL A 36 -3.12 22.75 -12.28
CA VAL A 36 -3.55 21.36 -12.52
C VAL A 36 -5.08 21.26 -12.39
N LYS A 37 -5.72 20.74 -13.44
CA LYS A 37 -7.16 20.56 -13.53
C LYS A 37 -7.51 19.08 -13.66
N TRP A 38 -8.50 18.66 -12.88
CA TRP A 38 -9.13 17.34 -12.99
C TRP A 38 -10.42 17.45 -13.78
N ASN A 39 -10.54 16.67 -14.85
CA ASN A 39 -11.74 16.56 -15.66
C ASN A 39 -12.00 15.09 -15.99
N ASN A 40 -13.13 14.55 -15.53
CA ASN A 40 -13.55 13.16 -15.79
C ASN A 40 -12.45 12.10 -15.49
N GLY A 41 -11.76 12.25 -14.35
CA GLY A 41 -10.67 11.34 -13.96
C GLY A 41 -9.38 11.51 -14.76
N ARG A 42 -9.29 12.53 -15.62
CA ARG A 42 -8.11 12.90 -16.38
C ARG A 42 -7.53 14.23 -15.87
N LEU A 43 -6.23 14.36 -16.04
CA LEU A 43 -5.38 15.43 -15.56
C LEU A 43 -4.91 16.28 -16.75
N SER A 44 -4.99 17.60 -16.61
CA SER A 44 -4.39 18.56 -17.54
C SER A 44 -3.68 19.64 -16.75
N GLY A 45 -2.46 19.99 -17.12
CA GLY A 45 -1.70 21.02 -16.42
C GLY A 45 -0.21 21.01 -16.72
N GLU A 46 0.51 21.76 -15.89
CA GLU A 46 1.95 21.86 -15.93
C GLU A 46 2.51 21.81 -14.51
N LEU A 47 3.54 20.98 -14.32
CA LEU A 47 4.36 20.93 -13.11
C LEU A 47 5.68 21.62 -13.42
N LYS A 48 6.16 22.48 -12.52
CA LYS A 48 7.43 23.21 -12.66
C LYS A 48 8.29 23.00 -11.42
N ASP A 49 9.43 22.35 -11.60
CA ASP A 49 10.44 22.12 -10.56
C ASP A 49 9.86 21.50 -9.26
N VAL A 50 9.04 20.47 -9.43
CA VAL A 50 8.32 19.83 -8.30
C VAL A 50 9.02 18.54 -7.89
N PRO A 51 9.19 18.24 -6.59
CA PRO A 51 9.80 16.99 -6.15
C PRO A 51 9.00 15.78 -6.62
N VAL A 52 9.68 14.83 -7.28
CA VAL A 52 9.04 13.64 -7.87
C VAL A 52 8.30 12.81 -6.83
N SER A 53 8.90 12.63 -5.65
CA SER A 53 8.30 11.90 -4.53
C SER A 53 6.96 12.49 -4.10
N GLY A 54 6.84 13.82 -4.10
CA GLY A 54 5.62 14.53 -3.77
C GLY A 54 4.53 14.31 -4.80
N VAL A 55 4.86 14.44 -6.09
CA VAL A 55 3.90 14.22 -7.18
C VAL A 55 3.41 12.76 -7.20
N LEU A 56 4.30 11.78 -7.06
CA LEU A 56 3.91 10.37 -7.04
C LEU A 56 3.04 10.03 -5.83
N ARG A 57 3.35 10.59 -4.66
CA ARG A 57 2.50 10.44 -3.47
C ARG A 57 1.10 11.00 -3.73
N ASP A 58 0.99 12.21 -4.28
CA ASP A 58 -0.29 12.85 -4.59
C ASP A 58 -1.10 12.07 -5.63
N LEU A 59 -0.43 11.46 -6.63
CA LEU A 59 -1.09 10.67 -7.67
C LEU A 59 -1.64 9.34 -7.14
N LEU A 60 -0.97 8.75 -6.15
CA LEU A 60 -1.38 7.50 -5.52
C LEU A 60 -2.38 7.71 -4.37
N GLN A 61 -2.39 8.92 -3.80
CA GLN A 61 -3.35 9.32 -2.78
C GLN A 61 -4.72 9.58 -3.42
N GLY A 62 -5.62 8.60 -3.28
CA GLY A 62 -7.01 8.73 -3.71
C GLY A 62 -7.87 9.43 -2.66
N ARG A 63 -9.14 9.74 -2.99
CA ARG A 63 -10.11 10.26 -2.00
C ARG A 63 -10.23 9.38 -0.76
N ASP A 64 -10.20 8.07 -0.96
CA ASP A 64 -10.45 7.08 0.09
C ASP A 64 -9.19 6.27 0.46
N PHE A 65 -8.01 6.75 0.05
CA PHE A 65 -6.78 5.98 0.16
C PHE A 65 -5.60 6.85 0.58
N GLY A 66 -4.89 6.41 1.61
CA GLY A 66 -3.59 6.93 1.98
C GLY A 66 -2.47 6.31 1.13
N CYS A 67 -1.29 6.91 1.19
CA CYS A 67 -0.08 6.38 0.60
C CYS A 67 1.01 6.34 1.66
N THR A 68 1.62 5.16 1.85
CA THR A 68 2.83 5.01 2.66
C THR A 68 4.04 5.00 1.74
N VAL A 69 5.08 5.76 2.08
CA VAL A 69 6.31 5.85 1.30
C VAL A 69 7.46 5.36 2.15
N SER A 70 8.11 4.28 1.70
CA SER A 70 9.36 3.79 2.30
C SER A 70 10.51 4.15 1.38
N GLY A 71 11.49 4.92 1.86
CA GLY A 71 12.65 5.38 1.10
C GLY A 71 12.59 6.86 0.68
N VAL A 72 13.68 7.34 0.09
CA VAL A 72 13.81 8.72 -0.41
C VAL A 72 14.03 8.68 -1.91
N LEU A 73 13.13 9.33 -2.67
CA LEU A 73 13.26 9.47 -4.11
C LEU A 73 13.79 10.87 -4.45
N PRO A 74 15.05 11.01 -4.88
CA PRO A 74 15.63 12.29 -5.27
C PRO A 74 15.11 12.74 -6.64
N GLY A 75 15.09 14.05 -6.84
CA GLY A 75 14.84 14.66 -8.13
C GLY A 75 13.59 15.54 -8.16
N ASN A 76 13.64 16.53 -9.03
CA ASN A 76 12.52 17.40 -9.36
C ASN A 76 12.10 17.14 -10.81
N ILE A 77 10.84 17.40 -11.12
CA ILE A 77 10.30 17.27 -12.46
C ILE A 77 9.59 18.55 -12.90
N SER A 78 9.81 18.88 -14.16
CA SER A 78 9.04 19.86 -14.90
C SER A 78 8.38 19.16 -16.08
N LEU A 79 7.06 19.07 -16.09
CA LEU A 79 6.34 18.35 -17.13
C LEU A 79 4.99 19.00 -17.44
N ARG A 80 4.67 19.09 -18.74
CA ARG A 80 3.35 19.50 -19.21
C ARG A 80 2.58 18.27 -19.69
N PHE A 81 1.29 18.25 -19.39
CA PHE A 81 0.41 17.14 -19.72
C PHE A 81 -1.01 17.64 -19.99
N GLU A 82 -1.70 16.92 -20.85
CA GLU A 82 -3.04 17.25 -21.27
C GLU A 82 -3.84 15.96 -21.38
N ASN A 83 -4.97 15.93 -20.69
CA ASN A 83 -5.95 14.86 -20.73
C ASN A 83 -5.39 13.45 -20.44
N ILE A 84 -4.46 13.36 -19.47
CA ILE A 84 -3.75 12.11 -19.11
C ILE A 84 -4.39 11.46 -17.88
N THR A 85 -4.36 10.12 -17.77
CA THR A 85 -4.77 9.45 -16.52
C THR A 85 -3.65 9.49 -15.47
N SER A 86 -3.96 9.24 -14.20
CA SER A 86 -2.92 9.15 -13.16
C SER A 86 -1.86 8.08 -13.46
N GLU A 87 -2.28 6.92 -13.97
CA GLU A 87 -1.39 5.81 -14.34
C GLU A 87 -0.45 6.21 -15.47
N GLU A 88 -0.98 6.83 -16.53
CA GLU A 88 -0.19 7.34 -17.64
C GLU A 88 0.79 8.43 -17.20
N LEU A 89 0.36 9.31 -16.28
CA LEU A 89 1.23 10.34 -15.71
C LEU A 89 2.35 9.75 -14.86
N ILE A 90 2.07 8.75 -14.02
CA ILE A 90 3.09 8.01 -13.27
C ILE A 90 4.11 7.39 -14.24
N ARG A 91 3.64 6.71 -15.28
CA ARG A 91 4.54 6.14 -16.32
C ARG A 91 5.37 7.22 -17.00
N LYS A 92 4.78 8.38 -17.30
CA LYS A 92 5.48 9.51 -17.94
C LYS A 92 6.58 10.07 -17.02
N ILE A 93 6.28 10.25 -15.74
CA ILE A 93 7.25 10.70 -14.72
C ILE A 93 8.42 9.72 -14.61
N ILE A 94 8.11 8.42 -14.53
CA ILE A 94 9.13 7.37 -14.39
C ILE A 94 10.03 7.29 -15.62
N ARG A 95 9.45 7.31 -16.83
CA ARG A 95 10.21 7.31 -18.09
C ARG A 95 11.12 8.54 -18.22
N ASN A 96 10.61 9.72 -17.84
CA ASN A 96 11.37 10.97 -17.94
C ASN A 96 12.62 10.97 -17.03
N ASN A 97 12.52 10.35 -15.86
CA ASN A 97 13.62 10.25 -14.89
C ASN A 97 14.44 8.96 -15.00
N ARG A 98 14.11 8.08 -15.95
CA ARG A 98 14.80 6.79 -16.19
C ARG A 98 14.84 5.88 -14.95
N TYR A 99 13.78 5.86 -14.14
CA TYR A 99 13.72 4.93 -13.01
C TYR A 99 13.33 3.53 -13.47
N ASN A 100 13.91 2.51 -12.82
CA ASN A 100 13.42 1.13 -12.90
C ASN A 100 12.26 0.98 -11.93
N TYR A 101 11.18 0.31 -12.31
CA TYR A 101 10.00 0.22 -11.47
C TYR A 101 9.19 -1.06 -11.67
N THR A 102 8.45 -1.42 -10.62
CA THR A 102 7.36 -2.39 -10.65
C THR A 102 6.07 -1.66 -10.30
N LEU A 103 5.07 -1.80 -11.14
CA LEU A 103 3.74 -1.21 -10.93
C LEU A 103 2.73 -2.34 -10.78
N ILE A 104 2.13 -2.43 -9.61
CA ILE A 104 1.02 -3.37 -9.36
C ILE A 104 -0.26 -2.56 -9.51
N VAL A 105 -1.04 -2.95 -10.51
CA VAL A 105 -2.37 -2.40 -10.75
C VAL A 105 -3.37 -3.43 -10.23
N GLY A 106 -4.17 -3.06 -9.24
CA GLY A 106 -5.12 -4.00 -8.64
C GLY A 106 -5.83 -3.40 -7.44
N GLY A 107 -7.16 -3.44 -7.43
CA GLY A 107 -7.96 -2.93 -6.32
C GLY A 107 -9.46 -3.13 -6.59
N ALA A 108 -10.23 -3.28 -5.50
CA ALA A 108 -11.66 -3.59 -5.50
C ALA A 108 -12.54 -2.60 -6.30
N ASP A 109 -12.01 -1.42 -6.65
CA ASP A 109 -12.72 -0.39 -7.42
C ASP A 109 -12.84 -0.71 -8.92
N SER A 110 -12.10 -1.72 -9.42
CA SER A 110 -12.19 -2.12 -10.83
C SER A 110 -13.54 -2.77 -11.18
N ALA A 111 -14.33 -3.18 -10.18
CA ALA A 111 -15.66 -3.76 -10.37
C ALA A 111 -16.73 -2.72 -10.80
N ASN A 112 -16.50 -1.42 -10.54
CA ASN A 112 -17.46 -0.35 -10.84
C ASN A 112 -17.10 0.48 -12.09
N GLY A 113 -16.26 -0.04 -12.99
CA GLY A 113 -15.80 0.69 -14.17
C GLY A 113 -14.93 1.92 -13.84
N GLY A 114 -14.40 1.97 -12.62
CA GLY A 114 -13.45 2.99 -12.18
C GLY A 114 -12.09 2.83 -12.88
N VAL A 115 -11.41 3.95 -13.09
CA VAL A 115 -10.03 3.99 -13.61
C VAL A 115 -9.17 3.06 -12.77
N ALA A 116 -8.46 2.14 -13.42
CA ALA A 116 -7.62 1.14 -12.76
C ALA A 116 -6.70 1.83 -11.75
N ALA A 117 -6.92 1.54 -10.46
CA ALA A 117 -6.18 2.18 -9.39
C ALA A 117 -4.88 1.42 -9.13
N VAL A 118 -3.75 2.13 -9.20
CA VAL A 118 -2.44 1.60 -8.82
C VAL A 118 -2.46 1.28 -7.32
N SER A 119 -2.21 0.03 -6.95
CA SER A 119 -2.13 -0.39 -5.54
C SER A 119 -0.73 -0.24 -4.98
N GLU A 120 0.27 -0.57 -5.77
CA GLU A 120 1.67 -0.49 -5.36
C GLU A 120 2.55 0.01 -6.50
N LEU A 121 3.47 0.91 -6.15
CA LEU A 121 4.55 1.35 -7.01
C LEU A 121 5.87 1.17 -6.26
N THR A 122 6.74 0.31 -6.76
CA THR A 122 8.11 0.17 -6.26
C THR A 122 9.08 0.71 -7.30
N ILE A 123 9.98 1.60 -6.89
CA ILE A 123 11.01 2.22 -7.72
C ILE A 123 12.39 1.76 -7.23
N TYR A 124 13.24 1.33 -8.15
CA TYR A 124 14.61 0.89 -7.90
C TYR A 124 15.60 1.91 -8.48
N GLN A 125 16.47 2.45 -7.62
CA GLN A 125 17.50 3.41 -8.01
C GLN A 125 18.84 3.04 -7.37
N GLY A 126 19.68 2.32 -8.12
CA GLY A 126 20.91 1.75 -7.57
C GLY A 126 20.58 0.77 -6.44
N GLU A 127 21.10 1.03 -5.24
CA GLU A 127 20.82 0.25 -4.03
C GLU A 127 19.56 0.73 -3.27
N ALA A 128 18.99 1.87 -3.66
CA ALA A 128 17.81 2.42 -2.99
C ALA A 128 16.52 1.84 -3.58
N ILE A 129 15.62 1.41 -2.69
CA ILE A 129 14.27 0.96 -3.04
C ILE A 129 13.28 1.96 -2.43
N VAL A 130 12.44 2.55 -3.28
CA VAL A 130 11.35 3.43 -2.85
C VAL A 130 10.03 2.75 -3.13
N ARG A 131 9.28 2.42 -2.08
CA ARG A 131 7.98 1.76 -2.20
C ARG A 131 6.86 2.71 -1.81
N PHE A 132 5.88 2.83 -2.69
CA PHE A 132 4.63 3.52 -2.47
C PHE A 132 3.51 2.49 -2.41
N THR A 133 2.89 2.35 -1.23
CA THR A 133 1.79 1.40 -1.03
C THR A 133 0.52 2.15 -0.68
N ARG A 134 -0.54 1.87 -1.46
CA ARG A 134 -1.88 2.40 -1.22
C ARG A 134 -2.48 1.68 -0.02
N VAL A 135 -2.90 2.44 0.98
CA VAL A 135 -3.56 1.91 2.19
C VAL A 135 -4.99 2.44 2.20
N PRO A 136 -6.02 1.58 2.35
CA PRO A 136 -7.39 2.08 2.50
C PRO A 136 -7.42 3.07 3.66
N ALA A 137 -7.98 4.25 3.44
CA ALA A 137 -8.20 5.18 4.53
C ALA A 137 -9.06 4.44 5.57
N ARG A 138 -8.55 4.28 6.79
CA ARG A 138 -9.38 3.78 7.89
C ARG A 138 -10.55 4.75 8.01
N ILE A 139 -11.70 4.35 7.49
CA ILE A 139 -12.96 4.97 7.88
C ILE A 139 -13.11 4.55 9.33
N GLU A 140 -12.70 5.43 10.24
CA GLU A 140 -13.17 5.35 11.62
C GLU A 140 -14.69 5.45 11.51
N ARG A 141 -15.38 4.30 11.48
CA ARG A 141 -16.82 4.30 11.65
C ARG A 141 -17.02 5.00 12.97
N PRO A 142 -17.76 6.13 13.03
CA PRO A 142 -18.12 6.70 14.31
C PRO A 142 -18.74 5.55 15.10
N LEU A 143 -18.17 5.22 16.27
CA LEU A 143 -18.80 4.29 17.18
C LEU A 143 -20.20 4.89 17.40
N ARG A 144 -21.20 4.33 16.73
CA ARG A 144 -22.59 4.57 17.09
C ARG A 144 -22.64 4.12 18.54
N GLN A 145 -22.72 5.08 19.45
CA GLN A 145 -23.19 4.81 20.80
C GLN A 145 -24.54 4.13 20.61
N SER A 146 -24.55 2.81 20.78
CA SER A 146 -25.74 2.01 20.79
C SER A 146 -26.59 2.48 21.97
N SER A 147 -27.49 3.45 21.72
CA SER A 147 -28.64 3.64 22.58
C SER A 147 -29.48 2.38 22.46
N MET A 148 -29.63 1.69 23.59
CA MET A 148 -30.39 0.46 23.75
C MET A 148 -31.78 0.57 23.14
N THR A 149 -32.04 -0.24 22.12
CA THR A 149 -33.38 -0.81 21.90
C THR A 149 -33.15 -2.18 21.28
N GLY A 150 -33.46 -3.22 22.05
CA GLY A 150 -33.19 -4.60 21.67
C GLY A 150 -34.03 -5.04 20.48
N GLU A 151 -33.41 -5.83 19.60
CA GLU A 151 -33.99 -7.00 18.92
C GLU A 151 -32.92 -7.71 18.06
N PRO A 152 -33.16 -8.96 17.61
CA PRO A 152 -32.19 -10.04 17.72
C PRO A 152 -31.09 -10.04 16.66
N SER A 153 -29.93 -10.50 17.10
CA SER A 153 -28.68 -10.64 16.36
C SER A 153 -28.75 -11.75 15.31
N PHE A 154 -28.69 -11.37 14.04
CA PHE A 154 -28.24 -12.25 12.97
C PHE A 154 -26.72 -12.18 12.88
N ASN A 155 -26.09 -13.32 13.16
CA ASN A 155 -24.66 -13.50 13.25
C ASN A 155 -24.10 -13.74 11.84
N TYR A 156 -23.62 -12.70 11.16
CA TYR A 156 -22.81 -12.87 9.95
C TYR A 156 -21.35 -12.99 10.38
N ALA A 157 -20.83 -14.23 10.32
CA ALA A 157 -19.41 -14.52 10.46
C ALA A 157 -18.62 -13.70 9.43
N ASN A 158 -17.86 -12.73 9.93
CA ASN A 158 -17.01 -11.86 9.14
C ASN A 158 -15.61 -12.46 9.12
N ASP A 159 -15.34 -13.33 8.14
CA ASP A 159 -14.02 -13.89 7.87
C ASP A 159 -13.11 -12.83 7.22
N ASN A 160 -12.69 -11.85 8.03
CA ASN A 160 -11.51 -11.05 7.74
C ASN A 160 -10.33 -11.64 8.52
N GLN A 161 -9.80 -12.77 8.05
CA GLN A 161 -8.45 -13.18 8.41
C GLN A 161 -7.46 -12.23 7.74
N ALA A 162 -7.14 -11.15 8.46
CA ALA A 162 -5.91 -10.41 8.24
C ALA A 162 -4.74 -11.37 8.52
N VAL A 163 -4.15 -11.90 7.46
CA VAL A 163 -2.87 -12.62 7.53
C VAL A 163 -1.82 -11.60 7.95
N GLN A 164 -1.51 -11.58 9.25
CA GLN A 164 -0.32 -10.92 9.77
C GLN A 164 0.90 -11.74 9.35
N THR A 165 1.50 -11.41 8.22
CA THR A 165 2.88 -11.81 7.92
C THR A 165 3.82 -10.68 8.35
N SER A 166 3.94 -10.47 9.67
CA SER A 166 5.14 -9.84 10.21
C SER A 166 6.08 -10.94 10.67
N LYS A 167 6.99 -11.37 9.81
CA LYS A 167 8.18 -12.09 10.23
C LYS A 167 9.35 -11.64 9.38
N ALA A 168 10.46 -11.38 10.05
CA ALA A 168 11.71 -10.93 9.45
C ALA A 168 12.09 -11.84 8.26
N PRO A 169 12.83 -11.32 7.25
CA PRO A 169 13.27 -12.12 6.13
C PRO A 169 14.02 -13.37 6.65
N PRO A 170 13.63 -14.59 6.24
CA PRO A 170 14.29 -15.81 6.71
C PRO A 170 15.75 -15.79 6.24
N ALA A 171 16.65 -16.04 7.18
CA ALA A 171 18.09 -16.14 6.93
C ALA A 171 18.47 -17.46 6.22
N ASP A 172 17.49 -18.34 5.99
CA ASP A 172 17.68 -19.70 5.46
C ASP A 172 16.68 -19.99 4.33
N ILE A 173 17.21 -20.44 3.19
CA ILE A 173 16.46 -20.72 1.95
C ILE A 173 15.49 -21.89 2.18
N GLU A 174 15.85 -22.85 3.03
CA GLU A 174 14.97 -23.99 3.35
C GLU A 174 13.72 -23.56 4.15
N GLN A 175 13.86 -22.55 4.99
CA GLN A 175 12.73 -22.01 5.77
C GLN A 175 11.77 -21.23 4.88
N LEU A 176 12.29 -20.47 3.91
CA LEU A 176 11.47 -19.75 2.94
C LEU A 176 10.63 -20.71 2.09
N ASP A 177 11.20 -21.83 1.67
CA ASP A 177 10.49 -22.86 0.90
C ASP A 177 9.33 -23.49 1.70
N GLN A 178 9.52 -23.71 3.00
CA GLN A 178 8.46 -24.22 3.86
C GLN A 178 7.34 -23.20 4.06
N GLU A 179 7.69 -21.92 4.22
CA GLU A 179 6.71 -20.83 4.34
C GLU A 179 5.89 -20.69 3.04
N ILE A 180 6.54 -20.73 1.87
CA ILE A 180 5.87 -20.69 0.57
C ILE A 180 4.90 -21.87 0.40
N LYS A 181 5.32 -23.10 0.73
CA LYS A 181 4.44 -24.28 0.67
C LYS A 181 3.22 -24.13 1.58
N SER A 182 3.44 -23.70 2.83
CA SER A 182 2.37 -23.52 3.80
C SER A 182 1.34 -22.46 3.35
N PHE A 183 1.80 -21.41 2.66
CA PHE A 183 0.94 -20.37 2.11
C PHE A 183 0.11 -20.88 0.93
N ILE A 184 0.71 -21.65 0.02
CA ILE A 184 0.00 -22.25 -1.11
C ILE A 184 -1.04 -23.27 -0.63
N ASP A 185 -0.73 -24.06 0.40
CA ASP A 185 -1.70 -24.99 1.03
C ASP A 185 -2.90 -24.24 1.63
N GLN A 186 -2.67 -23.09 2.28
CA GLN A 186 -3.76 -22.24 2.77
C GLN A 186 -4.60 -21.66 1.62
N MET A 187 -3.99 -21.29 0.49
CA MET A 187 -4.72 -20.84 -0.69
C MET A 187 -5.60 -21.94 -1.29
N LEU A 188 -5.12 -23.19 -1.31
CA LEU A 188 -5.90 -24.34 -1.76
C LEU A 188 -7.05 -24.64 -0.79
N ALA A 189 -6.78 -24.65 0.53
CA ALA A 189 -7.79 -24.91 1.55
C ALA A 189 -8.89 -23.84 1.60
N SER A 190 -8.55 -22.59 1.29
CA SER A 190 -9.52 -21.49 1.17
C SER A 190 -10.25 -21.42 -0.17
N GLY A 191 -9.93 -22.32 -1.11
CA GLY A 191 -10.54 -22.35 -2.44
C GLY A 191 -10.16 -21.17 -3.34
N LYS A 192 -9.09 -20.44 -3.00
CA LYS A 192 -8.60 -19.29 -3.77
C LYS A 192 -7.84 -19.69 -5.04
N ILE A 193 -7.32 -20.91 -5.06
CA ILE A 193 -6.68 -21.53 -6.22
C ILE A 193 -7.31 -22.90 -6.46
N SER A 194 -7.35 -23.33 -7.72
CA SER A 194 -7.80 -24.67 -8.07
C SER A 194 -6.72 -25.71 -7.76
N ARG A 195 -7.09 -26.99 -7.77
CA ARG A 195 -6.16 -28.10 -7.55
C ARG A 195 -5.15 -28.22 -8.68
N GLU A 196 -5.55 -27.85 -9.90
CA GLU A 196 -4.70 -27.82 -11.09
C GLU A 196 -3.65 -26.71 -11.00
N GLU A 197 -4.06 -25.50 -10.58
CA GLU A 197 -3.15 -24.37 -10.35
C GLU A 197 -2.13 -24.69 -9.24
N TYR A 198 -2.58 -25.33 -8.16
CA TYR A 198 -1.71 -25.81 -7.10
C TYR A 198 -0.62 -26.77 -7.63
N GLN A 199 -1.00 -27.74 -8.45
CA GLN A 199 -0.03 -28.68 -9.03
C GLN A 199 0.97 -28.00 -9.96
N GLN A 200 0.52 -27.01 -10.73
CA GLN A 200 1.40 -26.25 -11.63
C GLN A 200 2.45 -25.45 -10.86
N ILE A 201 2.04 -24.77 -9.78
CA ILE A 201 2.95 -24.00 -8.91
C ILE A 201 3.99 -24.91 -8.26
N LEU A 202 3.59 -26.10 -7.78
CA LEU A 202 4.54 -27.07 -7.23
C LEU A 202 5.51 -27.62 -8.29
N ALA A 203 5.06 -27.83 -9.52
CA ALA A 203 5.91 -28.28 -10.62
C ALA A 203 6.98 -27.23 -10.96
N GLU A 204 6.59 -25.95 -10.98
CA GLU A 204 7.48 -24.82 -11.28
C GLU A 204 8.54 -24.64 -10.18
N MET A 205 8.13 -24.72 -8.90
CA MET A 205 9.07 -24.71 -7.76
C MET A 205 10.10 -25.85 -7.82
N ASN A 206 9.70 -27.05 -8.27
CA ASN A 206 10.62 -28.19 -8.40
C ASN A 206 11.53 -28.08 -9.64
N ARG A 207 11.08 -27.37 -10.68
CA ARG A 207 11.86 -27.13 -11.90
C ARG A 207 13.04 -26.19 -11.63
N ASP A 208 12.83 -25.16 -10.82
CA ASP A 208 13.89 -24.21 -10.45
C ASP A 208 14.96 -24.85 -9.55
N LYS A 209 14.59 -25.87 -8.76
CA LYS A 209 15.54 -26.66 -7.97
C LYS A 209 16.38 -27.63 -8.81
N ASN A 210 15.80 -28.16 -9.88
CA ASN A 210 16.43 -29.12 -10.78
C ASN A 210 16.78 -28.47 -12.12
N GLY A 211 17.45 -27.31 -12.08
CA GLY A 211 17.78 -26.50 -13.26
C GLY A 211 18.19 -27.33 -14.48
N PRO A 212 17.91 -26.83 -15.71
CA PRO A 212 18.02 -27.63 -16.93
C PRO A 212 19.36 -28.34 -16.98
N SER A 213 19.35 -29.68 -16.99
CA SER A 213 20.56 -30.46 -17.20
C SER A 213 21.12 -30.07 -18.56
N THR A 214 22.14 -29.23 -18.56
CA THR A 214 22.99 -29.03 -19.72
C THR A 214 23.75 -30.34 -19.93
N SER A 215 23.12 -31.28 -20.62
CA SER A 215 23.83 -32.42 -21.19
C SER A 215 24.68 -31.92 -22.35
N PRO A 216 25.95 -32.35 -22.44
CA PRO A 216 26.92 -31.90 -23.45
C PRO A 216 26.57 -32.34 -24.87
#